data_AF-A0A816CFN4-F1
#
_entry.id   AF-A0A816CFN4-F1
#
_cell.length_a   1.000
_cell.length_b   1.000
_cell.length_c   1.000
_cell.angle_alpha   90.00
_cell.angle_beta   90.00
_cell.angle_gamma   90.00
#
_symmetry.space_group_name_H-M   'P 1'
#
loop_
_entity.id
_entity.type
_entity.pdbx_description
1 polymer ?
#
loop_
_entity_poly.entity_id
_entity_poly.type
_entity_poly.pdbx_seq_one_letter_code
_entity_poly.pdbx_strand_id
1 'polypeptide(L)'
;MTIHSFLGEQRNSGKPRTIKPGDLKLEKEWTLVEYLLIDEMSMVGLTLLGKLNRILCAAKHVDPQIPFGGINVIFFGDYLQYRPVYDAPLHTDFSPENKKKFNKIPSEKEIQQRVARSLILQMNCVVKLTQQMRTEDSRYLQLLERLRQGQCNFEDYELLLTRVVGQPTVSLREPPWNQAPMLVFRNEIRTQLNHSSAIHNAVEVGTNLMVCVAQDLCKGKAVKEAALVKKLLELSDSKTEHLPGLLPLVPGMPVIITQNIAIELGLINGVNGIFRQLVYDIDSVSTGSLSKTFPMNTQYVHKPIYALVEIGKSKIECNL
;
A
#
# COMPACT_ATOMS: atom_id res chain seq x y z
N MET A 1 10.45 1.63 2.66
CA MET A 1 9.56 2.34 3.60
C MET A 1 8.70 3.32 2.79
N THR A 2 7.44 3.55 3.17
CA THR A 2 6.59 4.55 2.49
C THR A 2 6.88 5.96 3.01
N ILE A 3 6.68 6.99 2.17
CA ILE A 3 6.87 8.40 2.57
C ILE A 3 5.98 8.76 3.77
N HIS A 4 4.73 8.31 3.81
CA HIS A 4 3.83 8.60 4.94
C HIS A 4 4.33 8.00 6.27
N SER A 5 4.83 6.76 6.23
CA SER A 5 5.45 6.13 7.41
C SER A 5 6.68 6.91 7.86
N PHE A 6 7.46 7.43 6.91
CA PHE A 6 8.61 8.27 7.19
C PHE A 6 8.21 9.60 7.87
N LEU A 7 7.19 10.29 7.35
CA LEU A 7 6.71 11.55 7.92
C LEU A 7 6.00 11.37 9.28
N GLY A 8 5.83 10.12 9.76
CA GLY A 8 5.11 9.80 10.99
C GLY A 8 3.61 10.14 10.90
N GLU A 9 3.07 10.28 9.69
CA GLU A 9 1.63 10.49 9.47
C GLU A 9 0.94 9.13 9.38
N GLN A 10 0.40 8.65 10.52
CA GLN A 10 -0.59 7.58 10.46
C GLN A 10 -1.89 8.14 9.89
N ARG A 11 -2.50 7.40 8.95
CA ARG A 11 -3.65 7.85 8.15
C ARG A 11 -4.85 8.30 9.01
N ASN A 12 -4.94 7.92 10.29
CA ASN A 12 -6.03 8.31 11.20
C ASN A 12 -5.59 8.88 12.57
N SER A 13 -4.33 9.25 12.80
CA SER A 13 -3.97 9.91 14.06
C SER A 13 -4.54 11.34 14.08
N GLY A 14 -5.57 11.59 14.89
CA GLY A 14 -6.25 12.89 15.02
C GLY A 14 -5.38 14.07 15.48
N LYS A 15 -4.07 13.87 15.67
CA LYS A 15 -3.07 14.91 15.86
C LYS A 15 -1.94 14.70 14.86
N PRO A 16 -1.70 15.61 13.91
CA PRO A 16 -0.50 15.54 13.09
C PRO A 16 0.72 15.60 14.02
N ARG A 17 1.68 14.69 13.84
CA ARG A 17 2.96 14.76 14.57
C ARG A 17 3.58 16.12 14.24
N THR A 18 3.65 17.00 15.23
CA THR A 18 4.27 18.31 15.07
C THR A 18 5.76 18.08 15.11
N ILE A 19 6.38 17.86 13.95
CA ILE A 19 7.83 17.85 13.83
C ILE A 19 8.30 19.27 14.15
N LYS A 20 8.91 19.41 15.31
CA LYS A 20 9.45 20.68 15.78
C LYS A 20 10.94 20.72 15.43
N PRO A 21 11.49 21.90 15.07
CA PRO A 21 12.93 22.11 15.12
C PRO A 21 13.47 21.64 16.49
N GLY A 22 14.55 20.84 16.51
CA GLY A 22 15.09 20.24 17.73
C GLY A 22 14.70 18.78 17.99
N ASP A 23 14.04 18.08 17.05
CA ASP A 23 13.85 16.62 17.15
C ASP A 23 15.20 15.91 16.90
N LEU A 24 15.98 15.74 17.97
CA LEU A 24 17.33 15.14 17.95
C LEU A 24 17.38 13.77 17.26
N LYS A 25 16.29 13.01 17.25
CA LYS A 25 16.24 11.72 16.58
C LYS A 25 16.21 11.91 15.07
N LEU A 26 15.29 12.74 14.59
CA LEU A 26 15.16 13.06 13.18
C LEU A 26 16.44 13.72 12.66
N GLU A 27 17.02 14.65 13.42
CA GLU A 27 18.27 15.30 13.06
C GLU A 27 19.37 14.26 12.86
N LYS A 28 19.64 13.41 13.86
CA LYS A 28 20.65 12.35 13.76
C LYS A 28 20.42 11.41 12.58
N GLU A 29 19.17 11.05 12.29
CA GLU A 29 18.82 10.19 11.16
C GLU A 29 19.16 10.84 9.81
N TRP A 30 18.97 12.16 9.68
CA TRP A 30 19.13 12.87 8.40
C TRP A 30 20.46 13.59 8.25
N THR A 31 21.23 13.84 9.32
CA THR A 31 22.49 14.60 9.26
C THR A 31 23.39 14.11 8.15
N LEU A 32 23.57 12.79 8.01
CA LEU A 32 24.47 12.17 7.04
C LEU A 32 23.82 11.78 5.70
N VAL A 33 22.51 12.00 5.53
CA VAL A 33 21.81 11.62 4.30
C VAL A 33 22.09 12.64 3.20
N GLU A 34 22.74 12.22 2.12
CA GLU A 34 23.07 13.08 0.98
C GLU A 34 22.15 12.86 -0.23
N TYR A 35 21.52 11.68 -0.31
CA TYR A 35 20.66 11.29 -1.43
C TYR A 35 19.32 10.75 -0.93
N LEU A 36 18.25 11.15 -1.61
CA LEU A 36 16.90 10.65 -1.38
C LEU A 36 16.30 10.12 -2.69
N LEU A 37 16.01 8.83 -2.72
CA LEU A 37 15.38 8.16 -3.85
C LEU A 37 13.87 8.03 -3.59
N ILE A 38 13.06 8.57 -4.48
CA ILE A 38 11.60 8.50 -4.41
C ILE A 38 11.09 7.71 -5.61
N ASP A 39 10.67 6.48 -5.37
CA ASP A 39 10.05 5.64 -6.37
C ASP A 39 8.53 5.88 -6.47
N GLU A 40 7.94 5.52 -7.60
CA GLU A 40 6.54 5.72 -7.95
C GLU A 40 6.05 7.18 -7.75
N MET A 41 6.83 8.12 -8.26
CA MET A 41 6.60 9.56 -8.12
C MET A 41 5.21 10.04 -8.59
N SER A 42 4.54 9.29 -9.47
CA SER A 42 3.21 9.65 -9.96
C SER A 42 2.15 9.62 -8.86
N MET A 43 2.35 8.79 -7.82
CA MET A 43 1.47 8.68 -6.66
C MET A 43 1.85 9.66 -5.54
N VAL A 44 2.94 10.41 -5.68
CA VAL A 44 3.36 11.44 -4.74
C VAL A 44 2.57 12.71 -5.02
N GLY A 45 1.78 13.12 -4.04
CA GLY A 45 1.03 14.37 -4.10
C GLY A 45 1.86 15.58 -3.69
N LEU A 46 1.49 16.75 -4.19
CA LEU A 46 2.16 18.01 -3.89
C LEU A 46 2.11 18.38 -2.39
N THR A 47 1.02 18.08 -1.69
CA THR A 47 0.93 18.36 -0.25
C THR A 47 1.93 17.50 0.51
N LEU A 48 2.04 16.22 0.14
CA LEU A 48 2.99 15.28 0.74
C LEU A 48 4.44 15.72 0.52
N LEU A 49 4.77 16.13 -0.72
CA LEU A 49 6.11 16.57 -1.08
C LEU A 49 6.51 17.88 -0.37
N GLY A 50 5.59 18.83 -0.24
CA GLY A 50 5.83 20.09 0.48
C GLY A 50 6.12 19.86 1.97
N LYS A 51 5.34 18.96 2.60
CA LYS A 51 5.60 18.54 3.99
C LYS A 51 6.97 17.87 4.13
N LEU A 52 7.31 16.97 3.21
CA LEU A 52 8.62 16.31 3.18
C LEU A 52 9.75 17.34 3.11
N ASN A 53 9.68 18.31 2.20
CA ASN A 53 10.66 19.40 2.11
C ASN A 53 10.83 20.13 3.44
N ARG A 54 9.72 20.55 4.06
CA ARG A 54 9.76 21.27 5.35
C ARG A 54 10.46 20.46 6.44
N ILE A 55 10.20 19.16 6.49
CA ILE A 55 10.77 18.24 7.48
C ILE A 55 12.27 18.06 7.25
N LEU A 56 12.70 17.93 6.00
CA LEU A 56 14.12 17.81 5.65
C LEU A 56 14.91 19.08 5.97
N CYS A 57 14.38 20.26 5.63
CA CYS A 57 15.02 21.54 6.00
C CYS A 57 15.19 21.66 7.52
N ALA A 58 14.14 21.29 8.29
CA ALA A 58 14.20 21.30 9.75
C ALA A 58 15.22 20.28 10.30
N ALA A 59 15.28 19.07 9.74
CA ALA A 59 16.21 18.03 10.19
C ALA A 59 17.67 18.36 9.87
N LYS A 60 17.91 19.07 8.77
CA LYS A 60 19.25 19.49 8.32
C LYS A 60 19.73 20.80 8.95
N HIS A 61 18.90 21.49 9.72
CA HIS A 61 19.17 22.83 10.27
C HIS A 61 19.60 23.85 9.21
N VAL A 62 18.95 23.80 8.05
CA VAL A 62 19.24 24.73 6.94
C VAL A 62 18.06 25.65 6.68
N ASP A 63 18.33 26.73 5.96
CA ASP A 63 17.29 27.69 5.54
C ASP A 63 16.14 26.95 4.81
N PRO A 64 14.87 27.19 5.20
CA PRO A 64 13.69 26.65 4.50
C PRO A 64 13.64 26.94 2.99
N GLN A 65 14.39 27.91 2.50
CA GLN A 65 14.54 28.22 1.07
C GLN A 65 15.44 27.23 0.33
N ILE A 66 16.28 26.46 1.04
CA ILE A 66 17.15 25.45 0.43
C ILE A 66 16.29 24.22 0.12
N PRO A 67 16.09 23.86 -1.17
CA PRO A 67 15.30 22.70 -1.57
C PRO A 67 15.75 21.43 -0.86
N PHE A 68 14.79 20.70 -0.30
CA PHE A 68 14.96 19.42 0.39
C PHE A 68 16.08 19.40 1.45
N GLY A 69 16.36 20.55 2.05
CA GLY A 69 17.43 20.65 3.05
C GLY A 69 18.84 20.46 2.47
N GLY A 70 19.03 20.65 1.16
CA GLY A 70 20.30 20.46 0.46
C GLY A 70 20.58 19.01 0.05
N ILE A 71 19.61 18.12 0.19
CA ILE A 71 19.71 16.71 -0.19
C ILE A 71 19.48 16.57 -1.70
N ASN A 72 20.27 15.73 -2.36
CA ASN A 72 20.06 15.36 -3.75
C ASN A 72 18.86 14.42 -3.87
N VAL A 73 17.80 14.87 -4.52
CA VAL A 73 16.57 14.06 -4.68
C VAL A 73 16.50 13.48 -6.08
N ILE A 74 16.31 12.17 -6.17
CA ILE A 74 16.14 11.42 -7.41
C ILE A 74 14.73 10.82 -7.42
N PHE A 75 13.92 11.24 -8.38
CA PHE A 75 12.57 10.71 -8.58
C PHE A 75 12.58 9.62 -9.65
N PHE A 76 11.91 8.51 -9.37
CA PHE A 76 11.63 7.43 -10.30
C PHE A 76 10.12 7.26 -10.44
N GLY A 77 9.67 6.91 -11.64
CA GLY A 77 8.29 6.56 -11.91
C GLY A 77 7.77 7.16 -13.21
N ASP A 78 6.46 7.08 -13.37
CA ASP A 78 5.80 7.38 -14.63
C ASP A 78 4.46 8.09 -14.40
N TYR A 79 4.38 9.35 -14.83
CA TYR A 79 3.18 10.19 -14.69
C TYR A 79 1.91 9.63 -15.33
N LEU A 80 2.03 8.68 -16.27
CA LEU A 80 0.88 8.06 -16.93
C LEU A 80 0.31 6.87 -16.16
N GLN A 81 0.88 6.52 -15.00
CA GLN A 81 0.29 5.55 -14.07
C GLN A 81 -0.78 6.20 -13.16
N TYR A 82 -0.91 5.72 -11.92
CA TYR A 82 -1.89 6.24 -10.96
C TYR A 82 -1.51 7.63 -10.46
N ARG A 83 -2.53 8.48 -10.35
CA ARG A 83 -2.47 9.81 -9.71
C ARG A 83 -2.46 9.66 -8.19
N PRO A 84 -1.97 10.67 -7.44
CA PRO A 84 -2.06 10.66 -5.98
C PRO A 84 -3.51 10.62 -5.51
N VAL A 85 -3.77 9.88 -4.44
CA VAL A 85 -5.11 9.76 -3.86
C VAL A 85 -5.36 10.93 -2.90
N TYR A 86 -6.45 11.68 -3.11
CA TYR A 86 -6.85 12.86 -2.31
C TYR A 86 -5.83 14.03 -2.28
N ASP A 87 -4.85 14.06 -3.18
CA ASP A 87 -3.88 15.14 -3.31
C ASP A 87 -3.71 15.56 -4.78
N ALA A 88 -3.04 16.70 -5.01
CA ALA A 88 -2.78 17.22 -6.35
C ALA A 88 -1.54 16.56 -6.96
N PRO A 89 -1.59 16.10 -8.23
CA PRO A 89 -0.42 15.61 -8.96
C PRO A 89 0.72 16.62 -9.04
N LEU A 90 1.97 16.13 -9.17
CA LEU A 90 3.14 17.01 -9.25
C LEU A 90 3.14 17.97 -10.45
N HIS A 91 2.44 17.60 -11.53
CA HIS A 91 2.28 18.40 -12.75
C HIS A 91 1.09 19.37 -12.70
N THR A 92 0.41 19.52 -11.55
CA THR A 92 -0.70 20.49 -11.42
C THR A 92 -0.20 21.90 -11.74
N ASP A 93 -0.94 22.59 -12.60
CA ASP A 93 -0.70 23.99 -12.90
C ASP A 93 -1.43 24.89 -11.88
N PHE A 94 -0.69 25.85 -11.32
CA PHE A 94 -1.23 26.87 -10.40
C PHE A 94 -1.21 28.26 -11.05
N SER A 95 -1.03 28.34 -12.37
CA SER A 95 -1.20 29.57 -13.12
C SER A 95 -2.58 30.18 -12.80
N PRO A 96 -2.66 31.51 -12.64
CA PRO A 96 -3.88 32.15 -12.18
C PRO A 96 -4.94 32.13 -13.29
N GLU A 97 -5.77 31.08 -13.35
CA GLU A 97 -6.78 30.96 -14.40
C GLU A 97 -7.93 31.97 -14.28
N ASN A 98 -8.07 32.71 -13.17
CA ASN A 98 -9.03 33.80 -13.07
C ASN A 98 -8.68 34.77 -11.94
N LYS A 99 -8.47 36.06 -12.26
CA LYS A 99 -8.14 37.16 -11.33
C LYS A 99 -9.18 37.42 -10.23
N LYS A 100 -10.29 36.68 -10.17
CA LYS A 100 -11.40 36.90 -9.22
C LYS A 100 -11.19 36.27 -7.83
N LYS A 101 -10.13 35.50 -7.60
CA LYS A 101 -9.86 34.80 -6.31
C LYS A 101 -8.68 35.37 -5.48
N PHE A 102 -8.12 36.52 -5.83
CA PHE A 102 -6.95 37.08 -5.12
C PHE A 102 -7.22 37.57 -3.68
N ASN A 103 -8.48 37.67 -3.25
CA ASN A 103 -8.82 38.19 -1.92
C ASN A 103 -8.91 37.10 -0.82
N LYS A 104 -8.66 35.83 -1.13
CA LYS A 104 -8.70 34.76 -0.13
C LYS A 104 -7.27 34.39 0.31
N ILE A 105 -7.02 34.45 1.62
CA ILE A 105 -5.78 33.95 2.22
C ILE A 105 -5.66 32.46 1.88
N PRO A 106 -4.53 32.02 1.28
CA PRO A 106 -4.34 30.62 0.94
C PRO A 106 -4.28 29.76 2.20
N SER A 107 -4.90 28.59 2.14
CA SER A 107 -4.80 27.57 3.18
C SER A 107 -3.38 26.99 3.25
N GLU A 108 -3.02 26.40 4.40
CA GLU A 108 -1.74 25.69 4.56
C GLU A 108 -1.54 24.63 3.46
N LYS A 109 -2.61 23.91 3.08
CA LYS A 109 -2.56 22.93 1.99
C LYS A 109 -2.16 23.59 0.67
N GLU A 110 -2.79 24.71 0.30
CA GLU A 110 -2.47 25.43 -0.94
C GLU A 110 -1.05 26.00 -0.92
N ILE A 111 -0.58 26.47 0.23
CA ILE A 111 0.81 26.94 0.42
C ILE A 111 1.78 25.78 0.16
N GLN A 112 1.60 24.64 0.83
CA GLN A 112 2.45 23.47 0.67
C GLN A 112 2.46 22.96 -0.77
N GLN A 113 1.31 22.96 -1.44
CA GLN A 113 1.22 22.53 -2.83
C GLN A 113 1.98 23.46 -3.78
N ARG A 114 1.91 24.78 -3.58
CA ARG A 114 2.66 25.77 -4.38
C ARG A 114 4.17 25.68 -4.14
N VAL A 115 4.60 25.51 -2.89
CA VAL A 115 6.01 25.27 -2.54
C VAL A 115 6.51 24.01 -3.25
N ALA A 116 5.81 22.89 -3.08
CA ALA A 116 6.15 21.64 -3.74
C ALA A 116 6.23 21.76 -5.26
N ARG A 117 5.32 22.52 -5.87
CA ARG A 117 5.35 22.77 -7.32
C ARG A 117 6.61 23.53 -7.72
N SER A 118 7.01 24.54 -6.96
CA SER A 118 8.26 25.27 -7.17
C SER A 118 9.48 24.33 -7.10
N LEU A 119 9.51 23.42 -6.12
CA LEU A 119 10.58 22.41 -6.00
C LEU A 119 10.66 21.50 -7.23
N ILE A 120 9.52 21.02 -7.74
CA ILE A 120 9.48 20.18 -8.94
C ILE A 120 9.94 20.96 -10.19
N LEU A 121 9.64 22.26 -10.28
CA LEU A 121 10.11 23.10 -11.38
C LEU A 121 11.62 23.38 -11.34
N GLN A 122 12.27 23.17 -10.20
CA GLN A 122 13.72 23.30 -10.05
C GLN A 122 14.49 22.02 -10.42
N MET A 123 13.80 20.96 -10.88
CA MET A 123 14.47 19.76 -11.39
C MET A 123 15.43 20.12 -12.52
N ASN A 124 16.71 19.81 -12.34
CA ASN A 124 17.78 20.20 -13.25
C ASN A 124 18.12 19.12 -14.29
N CYS A 125 17.63 17.90 -14.11
CA CYS A 125 17.91 16.77 -14.99
C CYS A 125 16.68 15.87 -15.11
N VAL A 126 16.36 15.47 -16.33
CA VAL A 126 15.31 14.49 -16.63
C VAL A 126 15.89 13.45 -17.58
N VAL A 127 15.89 12.19 -17.16
CA VAL A 127 16.33 11.06 -17.97
C VAL A 127 15.11 10.23 -18.33
N LYS A 128 14.86 10.05 -19.63
CA LYS A 128 13.78 9.19 -20.14
C LYS A 128 14.36 7.85 -20.55
N LEU A 129 13.99 6.78 -19.84
CA LEU A 129 14.28 5.42 -20.26
C LEU A 129 13.35 5.03 -21.42
N THR A 130 13.92 4.50 -22.50
CA THR A 130 13.19 4.12 -23.72
C THR A 130 13.15 2.61 -23.94
N GLN A 131 14.10 1.87 -23.38
CA GLN A 131 14.14 0.41 -23.50
C GLN A 131 13.18 -0.23 -22.49
N GLN A 132 12.23 -1.01 -23.01
CA GLN A 132 11.33 -1.83 -22.22
C GLN A 132 11.99 -3.20 -21.95
N MET A 133 11.95 -3.66 -20.68
CA MET A 133 12.57 -4.92 -20.24
C MET A 133 11.60 -5.95 -19.63
N ARG A 134 10.30 -5.65 -19.59
CA ARG A 134 9.26 -6.47 -18.92
C ARG A 134 8.57 -7.47 -19.86
N THR A 135 8.53 -7.22 -21.18
CA THR A 135 7.90 -8.14 -22.13
C THR A 135 8.73 -8.29 -23.39
N GLU A 136 8.83 -9.52 -23.87
CA GLU A 136 9.47 -9.86 -25.16
C GLU A 136 8.44 -9.98 -26.29
N ASP A 137 7.14 -9.98 -25.97
CA ASP A 137 6.05 -10.04 -26.96
C ASP A 137 5.91 -8.68 -27.67
N SER A 138 6.38 -8.63 -28.92
CA SER A 138 6.37 -7.43 -29.75
C SER A 138 4.96 -6.91 -30.04
N ARG A 139 3.98 -7.80 -30.22
CA ARG A 139 2.59 -7.41 -30.50
C ARG A 139 1.96 -6.77 -29.25
N TYR A 140 2.22 -7.35 -28.08
CA TYR A 140 1.75 -6.79 -26.82
C TYR A 140 2.46 -5.47 -26.48
N LEU A 141 3.76 -5.36 -26.75
CA LEU A 141 4.50 -4.12 -26.54
C LEU A 141 3.93 -2.97 -27.38
N GLN A 142 3.66 -3.19 -28.67
CA GLN A 142 3.04 -2.19 -29.53
C GLN A 142 1.66 -1.74 -29.03
N LEU A 143 0.85 -2.67 -28.51
CA LEU A 143 -0.42 -2.34 -27.85
C LEU A 143 -0.18 -1.42 -26.65
N LEU A 144 0.77 -1.76 -25.77
CA LEU A 144 1.07 -0.97 -24.56
C LEU A 144 1.57 0.44 -24.92
N GLU A 145 2.36 0.59 -25.97
CA GLU A 145 2.83 1.89 -26.48
C GLU A 145 1.67 2.75 -26.99
N ARG A 146 0.76 2.18 -27.78
CA ARG A 146 -0.45 2.87 -28.23
C ARG A 146 -1.37 3.24 -27.07
N LEU A 147 -1.57 2.32 -26.13
CA LEU A 147 -2.37 2.55 -24.93
C LEU A 147 -1.83 3.72 -24.12
N ARG A 148 -0.51 3.79 -23.95
CA ARG A 148 0.18 4.89 -23.28
C ARG A 148 -0.10 6.26 -23.92
N GLN A 149 -0.23 6.31 -25.25
CA GLN A 149 -0.53 7.54 -25.99
C GLN A 149 -2.03 7.81 -26.16
N GLY A 150 -2.90 6.91 -25.70
CA GLY A 150 -4.34 6.97 -25.96
C GLY A 150 -4.70 6.74 -27.45
N GLN A 151 -3.87 5.99 -28.17
CA GLN A 151 -3.98 5.73 -29.61
C GLN A 151 -4.33 4.26 -29.92
N CYS A 152 -5.01 3.57 -29.00
CA CYS A 152 -5.43 2.19 -29.24
C CYS A 152 -6.31 2.07 -30.49
N ASN A 153 -6.13 0.99 -31.24
CA ASN A 153 -6.90 0.67 -32.42
C ASN A 153 -7.79 -0.56 -32.21
N PHE A 154 -8.53 -0.97 -33.24
CA PHE A 154 -9.42 -2.13 -33.15
C PHE A 154 -8.66 -3.46 -32.95
N GLU A 155 -7.47 -3.60 -33.54
CA GLU A 155 -6.63 -4.80 -33.39
C GLU A 155 -6.15 -4.98 -31.94
N ASP A 156 -5.90 -3.88 -31.22
CA ASP A 156 -5.57 -3.89 -29.80
C ASP A 156 -6.73 -4.46 -28.96
N TYR A 157 -7.95 -4.02 -29.28
CA TYR A 157 -9.16 -4.52 -28.64
C TYR A 157 -9.37 -6.02 -28.90
N GLU A 158 -9.23 -6.46 -30.15
CA GLU A 158 -9.32 -7.89 -30.51
C GLU A 158 -8.25 -8.72 -29.79
N LEU A 159 -7.01 -8.22 -29.70
CA LEU A 159 -5.95 -8.90 -28.95
C LEU A 159 -6.33 -9.09 -27.48
N LEU A 160 -6.87 -8.06 -26.82
CA LEU A 160 -7.30 -8.16 -25.43
C LEU A 160 -8.48 -9.12 -25.25
N LEU A 161 -9.40 -9.19 -26.22
CA LEU A 161 -10.51 -10.15 -26.19
C LEU A 161 -10.02 -11.61 -26.19
N THR A 162 -8.89 -11.91 -26.84
CA THR A 162 -8.30 -13.27 -26.80
C THR A 162 -7.86 -13.70 -25.39
N ARG A 163 -7.76 -12.76 -24.44
CA ARG A 163 -7.33 -13.00 -23.05
C ARG A 163 -8.49 -13.03 -22.07
N VAL A 164 -9.74 -12.91 -22.53
CA VAL A 164 -10.92 -13.04 -21.67
C VAL A 164 -11.14 -14.52 -21.35
N VAL A 165 -11.09 -14.86 -20.05
CA VAL A 165 -11.36 -16.21 -19.55
C VAL A 165 -12.82 -16.58 -19.83
N GLY A 166 -13.06 -17.77 -20.40
CA GLY A 166 -14.40 -18.23 -20.77
C GLY A 166 -14.54 -18.77 -22.19
N GLN A 167 -13.48 -18.65 -23.00
CA GLN A 167 -13.25 -19.50 -24.16
C GLN A 167 -12.31 -20.67 -23.74
N PRO A 168 -12.45 -21.89 -24.28
CA PRO A 168 -12.14 -23.17 -23.60
C PRO A 168 -10.65 -23.49 -23.34
N THR A 169 -9.75 -22.52 -23.30
CA THR A 169 -8.30 -22.75 -23.44
C THR A 169 -7.50 -22.81 -22.14
N VAL A 170 -8.03 -22.34 -20.99
CA VAL A 170 -7.22 -22.26 -19.76
C VAL A 170 -8.02 -22.61 -18.50
N SER A 171 -7.54 -23.60 -17.74
CA SER A 171 -8.04 -23.92 -16.40
C SER A 171 -7.37 -23.00 -15.37
N LEU A 172 -8.17 -22.26 -14.60
CA LEU A 172 -7.66 -21.44 -13.49
C LEU A 172 -7.18 -22.28 -12.28
N ARG A 173 -7.44 -23.60 -12.29
CA ARG A 173 -7.00 -24.52 -11.24
C ARG A 173 -5.60 -25.08 -11.48
N GLU A 174 -5.07 -24.89 -12.68
CA GLU A 174 -3.77 -25.42 -13.07
C GLU A 174 -2.68 -24.33 -13.03
N PRO A 175 -1.42 -24.69 -12.73
CA PRO A 175 -0.30 -23.76 -12.84
C PRO A 175 -0.14 -23.19 -14.27
N PRO A 176 0.29 -21.93 -14.43
CA PRO A 176 0.62 -20.97 -13.36
C PRO A 176 -0.59 -20.20 -12.81
N TRP A 177 -1.79 -20.42 -13.34
CA TRP A 177 -2.98 -19.60 -13.06
C TRP A 177 -3.54 -19.78 -11.66
N ASN A 178 -3.38 -20.97 -11.08
CA ASN A 178 -3.75 -21.25 -9.70
C ASN A 178 -2.93 -20.47 -8.66
N GLN A 179 -1.83 -19.84 -9.07
CA GLN A 179 -0.97 -19.00 -8.23
C GLN A 179 -0.92 -17.55 -8.71
N ALA A 180 -1.66 -17.21 -9.77
CA ALA A 180 -1.63 -15.88 -10.35
C ALA A 180 -2.33 -14.86 -9.43
N PRO A 181 -1.75 -13.68 -9.20
CA PRO A 181 -2.41 -12.64 -8.43
C PRO A 181 -3.63 -12.10 -9.18
N MET A 182 -4.75 -11.95 -8.46
CA MET A 182 -5.96 -11.32 -8.99
C MET A 182 -5.98 -9.82 -8.68
N LEU A 183 -6.12 -9.00 -9.71
CA LEU A 183 -6.26 -7.55 -9.57
C LEU A 183 -7.72 -7.14 -9.72
N VAL A 184 -8.23 -6.35 -8.77
CA VAL A 184 -9.61 -5.85 -8.77
C VAL A 184 -9.64 -4.38 -8.37
N PHE A 185 -10.63 -3.64 -8.85
CA PHE A 185 -10.75 -2.20 -8.60
C PHE A 185 -11.18 -1.84 -7.17
N ARG A 186 -11.90 -2.72 -6.48
CA ARG A 186 -12.52 -2.43 -5.18
C ARG A 186 -11.99 -3.33 -4.08
N ASN A 187 -11.70 -2.73 -2.93
CA ASN A 187 -11.23 -3.46 -1.75
C ASN A 187 -12.28 -4.48 -1.27
N GLU A 188 -13.56 -4.17 -1.36
CA GLU A 188 -14.64 -5.09 -0.95
C GLU A 188 -14.61 -6.37 -1.79
N ILE A 189 -14.39 -6.25 -3.10
CA ILE A 189 -14.29 -7.40 -4.02
C ILE A 189 -13.04 -8.21 -3.70
N ARG A 190 -11.89 -7.54 -3.48
CA ARG A 190 -10.63 -8.20 -3.10
C ARG A 190 -10.82 -9.04 -1.83
N THR A 191 -11.45 -8.46 -0.81
CA THR A 191 -11.70 -9.14 0.47
C THR A 191 -12.62 -10.36 0.29
N GLN A 192 -13.70 -10.23 -0.49
CA GLN A 192 -14.58 -11.35 -0.79
C GLN A 192 -13.87 -12.48 -1.53
N LEU A 193 -13.08 -12.16 -2.57
CA LEU A 193 -12.31 -13.16 -3.32
C LEU A 193 -11.26 -13.85 -2.44
N ASN A 194 -10.57 -13.11 -1.58
CA ASN A 194 -9.62 -13.68 -0.63
C ASN A 194 -10.31 -14.62 0.37
N HIS A 195 -11.50 -14.26 0.86
CA HIS A 195 -12.28 -15.15 1.74
C HIS A 195 -12.70 -16.42 1.02
N SER A 196 -13.25 -16.31 -0.19
CA SER A 196 -13.62 -17.48 -1.01
C SER A 196 -12.43 -18.38 -1.32
N SER A 197 -11.27 -17.78 -1.64
CA SER A 197 -10.03 -18.53 -1.92
C SER A 197 -9.53 -19.25 -0.67
N ALA A 198 -9.56 -18.60 0.51
CA ALA A 198 -9.18 -19.25 1.76
C ALA A 198 -10.12 -20.43 2.12
N ILE A 199 -11.43 -20.27 1.94
CA ILE A 199 -12.41 -21.35 2.15
C ILE A 199 -12.10 -22.53 1.21
N HIS A 200 -11.85 -22.26 -0.06
CA HIS A 200 -11.54 -23.30 -1.05
C HIS A 200 -10.23 -24.02 -0.71
N ASN A 201 -9.16 -23.28 -0.41
CA ASN A 201 -7.86 -23.85 -0.05
C ASN A 201 -7.94 -24.70 1.22
N ALA A 202 -8.76 -24.31 2.21
CA ALA A 202 -8.95 -25.13 3.41
C ALA A 202 -9.51 -26.53 3.05
N VAL A 203 -10.47 -26.59 2.13
CA VAL A 203 -11.04 -27.85 1.63
C VAL A 203 -10.00 -28.66 0.85
N GLU A 204 -9.24 -28.03 -0.03
CA GLU A 204 -8.21 -28.73 -0.84
C GLU A 204 -7.09 -29.32 0.02
N VAL A 205 -6.63 -28.60 1.04
CA VAL A 205 -5.61 -29.08 1.98
C VAL A 205 -6.17 -30.08 2.99
N GLY A 206 -7.50 -30.21 3.11
CA GLY A 206 -8.15 -31.11 4.06
C GLY A 206 -8.06 -30.62 5.50
N THR A 207 -8.09 -29.30 5.72
CA THR A 207 -8.00 -28.67 7.04
C THR A 207 -9.22 -27.81 7.34
N ASN A 208 -9.53 -27.62 8.62
CA ASN A 208 -10.55 -26.64 9.00
C ASN A 208 -10.00 -25.22 8.78
N LEU A 209 -10.83 -24.35 8.21
CA LEU A 209 -10.49 -22.94 8.08
C LEU A 209 -10.26 -22.33 9.48
N MET A 210 -9.12 -21.69 9.67
CA MET A 210 -8.86 -20.89 10.86
C MET A 210 -9.18 -19.42 10.56
N VAL A 211 -9.86 -18.74 11.47
CA VAL A 211 -10.12 -17.31 11.38
C VAL A 211 -9.59 -16.64 12.64
N CYS A 212 -8.60 -15.77 12.47
CA CYS A 212 -8.13 -14.91 13.54
C CYS A 212 -9.12 -13.77 13.74
N VAL A 213 -9.66 -13.63 14.95
CA VAL A 213 -10.67 -12.63 15.31
C VAL A 213 -9.98 -11.40 15.90
N ALA A 214 -10.29 -10.22 15.38
CA ALA A 214 -9.75 -8.97 15.89
C ALA A 214 -10.23 -8.67 17.31
N GLN A 215 -9.36 -8.04 18.10
CA GLN A 215 -9.67 -7.57 19.45
C GLN A 215 -9.73 -6.04 19.46
N ASP A 216 -10.94 -5.50 19.57
CA ASP A 216 -11.15 -4.06 19.59
C ASP A 216 -11.16 -3.47 21.01
N LEU A 217 -10.42 -2.38 21.18
CA LEU A 217 -10.32 -1.62 22.43
C LEU A 217 -10.88 -0.21 22.25
N CYS A 218 -11.75 0.22 23.17
CA CYS A 218 -12.19 1.60 23.28
C CYS A 218 -11.59 2.21 24.54
N LYS A 219 -10.73 3.23 24.40
CA LYS A 219 -10.00 3.87 25.51
C LYS A 219 -9.29 2.85 26.42
N GLY A 220 -8.65 1.85 25.80
CA GLY A 220 -7.90 0.79 26.48
C GLY A 220 -8.77 -0.31 27.12
N LYS A 221 -10.10 -0.27 26.99
CA LYS A 221 -11.01 -1.30 27.50
C LYS A 221 -11.61 -2.12 26.35
N ALA A 222 -11.69 -3.43 26.53
CA ALA A 222 -12.32 -4.32 25.56
C ALA A 222 -13.78 -3.92 25.34
N VAL A 223 -14.19 -3.89 24.06
CA VAL A 223 -15.58 -3.68 23.69
C VAL A 223 -16.38 -4.95 24.04
N LYS A 224 -17.36 -4.82 24.94
CA LYS A 224 -18.15 -5.97 25.45
C LYS A 224 -19.55 -6.07 24.85
N GLU A 225 -20.07 -4.98 24.29
CA GLU A 225 -21.42 -4.96 23.74
C GLU A 225 -21.48 -5.80 22.45
N ALA A 226 -22.20 -6.92 22.48
CA ALA A 226 -22.22 -7.90 21.39
C ALA A 226 -22.64 -7.30 20.04
N ALA A 227 -23.62 -6.39 20.04
CA ALA A 227 -24.07 -5.72 18.82
C ALA A 227 -22.98 -4.83 18.20
N LEU A 228 -22.18 -4.16 19.04
CA LEU A 228 -21.08 -3.33 18.60
C LEU A 228 -19.89 -4.17 18.12
N VAL A 229 -19.52 -5.22 18.87
CA VAL A 229 -18.47 -6.17 18.47
C VAL A 229 -18.77 -6.74 17.09
N LYS A 230 -20.00 -7.20 16.86
CA LYS A 230 -20.41 -7.72 15.55
C LYS A 230 -20.23 -6.69 14.43
N LYS A 231 -20.66 -5.44 14.65
CA LYS A 231 -20.49 -4.36 13.67
C LYS A 231 -19.02 -4.06 13.38
N LEU A 232 -18.15 -4.10 14.39
CA LEU A 232 -16.71 -3.89 14.23
C LEU A 232 -16.05 -5.02 13.44
N LEU A 233 -16.45 -6.27 13.70
CA LEU A 233 -15.94 -7.42 12.95
C LEU A 233 -16.37 -7.41 11.48
N GLU A 234 -17.55 -6.85 11.18
CA GLU A 234 -18.10 -6.72 9.83
C GLU A 234 -17.65 -5.42 9.11
N LEU A 235 -16.88 -4.55 9.77
CA LEU A 235 -16.40 -3.31 9.15
C LEU A 235 -15.45 -3.60 7.99
N SER A 236 -15.53 -2.79 6.93
CA SER A 236 -14.58 -2.87 5.82
C SER A 236 -13.16 -2.56 6.31
N ASP A 237 -12.19 -3.38 5.90
CA ASP A 237 -10.77 -3.22 6.21
C ASP A 237 -10.22 -1.86 5.74
N SER A 238 -10.83 -1.25 4.71
CA SER A 238 -10.53 0.11 4.26
C SER A 238 -10.77 1.20 5.33
N LYS A 239 -11.63 0.92 6.32
CA LYS A 239 -11.94 1.84 7.42
C LYS A 239 -11.09 1.58 8.67
N THR A 240 -10.35 0.48 8.69
CA THR A 240 -9.55 0.00 9.83
C THR A 240 -8.08 -0.17 9.45
N GLU A 241 -7.56 0.70 8.56
CA GLU A 241 -6.16 0.69 8.13
C GLU A 241 -5.67 -0.65 7.57
N HIS A 242 -6.54 -1.33 6.81
CA HIS A 242 -6.30 -2.66 6.24
C HIS A 242 -6.19 -3.78 7.28
N LEU A 243 -6.73 -3.58 8.49
CA LEU A 243 -6.85 -4.61 9.52
C LEU A 243 -8.27 -5.19 9.50
N PRO A 244 -8.48 -6.41 8.95
CA PRO A 244 -9.80 -7.01 8.91
C PRO A 244 -10.24 -7.47 10.32
N GLY A 245 -11.54 -7.36 10.59
CA GLY A 245 -12.12 -7.89 11.83
C GLY A 245 -12.04 -9.43 11.92
N LEU A 246 -12.11 -10.09 10.77
CA LEU A 246 -11.99 -11.55 10.64
C LEU A 246 -10.94 -11.86 9.57
N LEU A 247 -9.81 -12.41 9.98
CA LEU A 247 -8.70 -12.76 9.08
C LEU A 247 -8.66 -14.28 8.85
N PRO A 248 -9.13 -14.80 7.71
CA PRO A 248 -9.02 -16.21 7.39
C PRO A 248 -7.57 -16.60 7.07
N LEU A 249 -7.14 -17.73 7.61
CA LEU A 249 -5.78 -18.26 7.52
C LEU A 249 -5.80 -19.76 7.21
N VAL A 250 -5.03 -20.17 6.21
CA VAL A 250 -4.85 -21.56 5.79
C VAL A 250 -3.36 -21.80 5.54
N PRO A 251 -2.73 -22.82 6.16
CA PRO A 251 -1.33 -23.15 5.90
C PRO A 251 -1.03 -23.25 4.39
N GLY A 252 0.04 -22.59 3.95
CA GLY A 252 0.45 -22.51 2.55
C GLY A 252 -0.13 -21.33 1.78
N MET A 253 -1.07 -20.55 2.33
CA MET A 253 -1.63 -19.40 1.61
C MET A 253 -0.64 -18.24 1.52
N PRO A 254 -0.65 -17.48 0.39
CA PRO A 254 0.13 -16.26 0.28
C PRO A 254 -0.45 -15.18 1.20
N VAL A 255 0.43 -14.44 1.86
CA VAL A 255 0.10 -13.31 2.74
C VAL A 255 1.00 -12.12 2.42
N ILE A 256 0.52 -10.92 2.74
CA ILE A 256 1.28 -9.68 2.58
C ILE A 256 1.42 -9.02 3.95
N ILE A 257 2.65 -8.66 4.32
CA ILE A 257 2.90 -7.88 5.52
C ILE A 257 2.36 -6.47 5.31
N THR A 258 1.51 -5.98 6.22
CA THR A 258 0.87 -4.66 6.12
C THR A 258 1.56 -3.57 6.96
N GLN A 259 2.53 -3.97 7.80
CA GLN A 259 3.24 -3.08 8.73
C GLN A 259 4.76 -3.14 8.53
N ASN A 260 5.46 -2.10 8.97
CA ASN A 260 6.92 -2.11 9.02
C ASN A 260 7.35 -2.74 10.35
N ILE A 261 7.76 -4.01 10.32
CA ILE A 261 8.13 -4.78 11.51
C ILE A 261 9.63 -4.61 11.81
N ALA A 262 10.48 -4.88 10.81
CA ALA A 262 11.93 -4.80 10.92
C ALA A 262 12.49 -4.34 9.57
N ILE A 263 12.75 -3.04 9.43
CA ILE A 263 13.11 -2.41 8.15
C ILE A 263 14.50 -2.88 7.70
N GLU A 264 15.41 -3.01 8.65
CA GLU A 264 16.77 -3.52 8.51
C GLU A 264 16.82 -4.95 7.97
N LEU A 265 15.80 -5.77 8.29
CA LEU A 265 15.65 -7.14 7.77
C LEU A 265 14.82 -7.21 6.48
N GLY A 266 14.35 -6.05 5.99
CA GLY A 266 13.47 -5.95 4.84
C GLY A 266 12.02 -6.37 5.11
N LEU A 267 11.60 -6.57 6.37
CA LEU A 267 10.21 -6.88 6.76
C LEU A 267 9.37 -5.60 6.83
N ILE A 268 9.01 -5.11 5.65
CA ILE A 268 8.25 -3.87 5.45
C ILE A 268 6.87 -4.13 4.87
N ASN A 269 6.00 -3.12 4.94
CA ASN A 269 4.69 -3.18 4.30
C ASN A 269 4.84 -3.48 2.78
N GLY A 270 4.10 -4.46 2.30
CA GLY A 270 4.09 -4.93 0.90
C GLY A 270 4.91 -6.19 0.64
N VAL A 271 5.64 -6.71 1.63
CA VAL A 271 6.42 -7.95 1.49
C VAL A 271 5.48 -9.15 1.44
N ASN A 272 5.67 -9.99 0.41
CA ASN A 272 4.98 -11.26 0.27
C ASN A 272 5.61 -12.33 1.17
N GLY A 273 4.77 -13.17 1.76
CA GLY A 273 5.16 -14.35 2.52
C GLY A 273 4.18 -15.50 2.32
N ILE A 274 4.54 -16.65 2.87
CA ILE A 274 3.69 -17.84 2.92
C ILE A 274 3.35 -18.09 4.37
N PHE A 275 2.05 -18.08 4.68
CA PHE A 275 1.60 -18.39 6.03
C PHE A 275 1.80 -19.89 6.30
N ARG A 276 2.45 -20.24 7.41
CA ARG A 276 2.73 -21.63 7.79
C ARG A 276 1.85 -22.10 8.93
N GLN A 277 1.74 -21.31 10.00
CA GLN A 277 1.02 -21.72 11.20
C GLN A 277 0.59 -20.51 12.04
N LEU A 278 -0.55 -20.63 12.71
CA LEU A 278 -0.96 -19.73 13.79
C LEU A 278 -0.73 -20.44 15.11
N VAL A 279 -0.06 -19.79 16.05
CA VAL A 279 0.15 -20.29 17.41
C VAL A 279 -0.79 -19.57 18.36
N TYR A 280 -1.54 -20.33 19.16
CA TYR A 280 -2.59 -19.84 20.03
C TYR A 280 -2.83 -20.81 21.20
N ASP A 281 -3.44 -20.31 22.27
CA ASP A 281 -3.89 -21.15 23.39
C ASP A 281 -5.16 -21.91 23.01
N ILE A 282 -5.28 -23.18 23.42
CA ILE A 282 -6.43 -24.04 23.09
C ILE A 282 -7.75 -23.42 23.58
N ASP A 283 -7.73 -22.79 24.75
CA ASP A 283 -8.89 -22.13 25.36
C ASP A 283 -9.35 -20.86 24.61
N SER A 284 -8.59 -20.44 23.59
CA SER A 284 -8.91 -19.27 22.77
C SER A 284 -9.71 -19.60 21.51
N VAL A 285 -10.02 -20.89 21.28
CA VAL A 285 -10.75 -21.34 20.10
C VAL A 285 -12.23 -21.48 20.40
N SER A 286 -13.06 -20.87 19.55
CA SER A 286 -14.50 -21.13 19.54
C SER A 286 -14.92 -21.72 18.20
N THR A 287 -15.81 -22.70 18.25
CA THR A 287 -16.49 -23.27 17.06
C THR A 287 -17.94 -22.78 17.02
N GLY A 288 -18.41 -22.28 15.88
CA GLY A 288 -19.75 -21.74 15.72
C GLY A 288 -19.83 -20.66 14.64
N SER A 289 -21.02 -20.12 14.34
CA SER A 289 -21.17 -19.07 13.31
C SER A 289 -20.99 -17.68 13.92
N LEU A 290 -19.76 -17.16 13.93
CA LEU A 290 -19.51 -15.72 14.18
C LEU A 290 -19.85 -14.87 12.96
N SER A 291 -19.78 -15.47 11.77
CA SER A 291 -20.10 -14.83 10.50
C SER A 291 -20.87 -15.80 9.61
N LYS A 292 -21.76 -15.25 8.78
CA LYS A 292 -22.44 -15.99 7.71
C LYS A 292 -21.52 -16.28 6.52
N THR A 293 -20.35 -15.66 6.48
CA THR A 293 -19.40 -15.77 5.38
C THR A 293 -18.60 -17.09 5.40
N PHE A 294 -18.35 -17.64 6.59
CA PHE A 294 -17.47 -18.79 6.75
C PHE A 294 -18.26 -20.08 7.08
N PRO A 295 -17.76 -21.27 6.70
CA PRO A 295 -18.39 -22.56 7.00
C PRO A 295 -18.60 -22.82 8.50
N MET A 296 -19.56 -23.69 8.85
CA MET A 296 -19.87 -24.00 10.26
C MET A 296 -18.73 -24.67 11.03
N ASN A 297 -17.83 -25.40 10.36
CA ASN A 297 -16.65 -26.05 10.95
C ASN A 297 -15.45 -25.11 11.09
N THR A 298 -15.61 -23.80 10.86
CA THR A 298 -14.55 -22.80 11.02
C THR A 298 -14.11 -22.69 12.48
N GLN A 299 -12.80 -22.66 12.70
CA GLN A 299 -12.19 -22.43 14.01
C GLN A 299 -11.89 -20.94 14.17
N TYR A 300 -12.55 -20.28 15.11
CA TYR A 300 -12.32 -18.87 15.40
C TYR A 300 -11.35 -18.74 16.56
N VAL A 301 -10.20 -18.12 16.30
CA VAL A 301 -9.12 -17.94 17.27
C VAL A 301 -9.17 -16.51 17.81
N HIS A 302 -9.48 -16.37 19.10
CA HIS A 302 -9.67 -15.07 19.75
C HIS A 302 -8.40 -14.50 20.39
N LYS A 303 -7.43 -15.34 20.73
CA LYS A 303 -6.16 -14.92 21.37
C LYS A 303 -4.96 -15.58 20.67
N PRO A 304 -4.62 -15.13 19.45
CA PRO A 304 -3.40 -15.57 18.81
C PRO A 304 -2.17 -15.09 19.61
N ILE A 305 -1.14 -15.92 19.70
CA ILE A 305 0.15 -15.57 20.29
C ILE A 305 1.06 -14.99 19.20
N TYR A 306 1.26 -15.73 18.09
CA TYR A 306 1.98 -15.27 16.90
C TYR A 306 1.62 -16.10 15.66
N ALA A 307 1.95 -15.57 14.48
CA ALA A 307 1.86 -16.28 13.21
C ALA A 307 3.26 -16.56 12.65
N LEU A 308 3.49 -17.78 12.19
CA LEU A 308 4.69 -18.19 11.47
C LEU A 308 4.48 -17.91 9.99
N VAL A 309 5.28 -17.00 9.44
CA VAL A 309 5.25 -16.62 8.02
C VAL A 309 6.64 -16.82 7.43
N GLU A 310 6.72 -17.58 6.35
CA GLU A 310 7.94 -17.79 5.59
C GLU A 310 8.11 -16.68 4.56
N ILE A 311 9.29 -16.06 4.53
CA ILE A 311 9.65 -14.98 3.61
C ILE A 311 10.73 -15.50 2.66
N GLY A 312 10.37 -15.75 1.40
CA GLY A 312 11.29 -16.37 0.42
C GLY A 312 12.46 -15.49 -0.03
N LYS A 313 12.42 -14.17 0.23
CA LYS A 313 13.50 -13.22 -0.07
C LYS A 313 13.72 -12.30 1.13
N SER A 314 14.42 -12.79 2.14
CA SER A 314 14.96 -11.91 3.18
C SER A 314 16.29 -11.34 2.71
N LYS A 315 16.55 -10.05 2.98
CA LYS A 315 17.85 -9.40 2.75
C LYS A 315 18.92 -9.83 3.77
N ILE A 316 18.71 -10.96 4.45
CA ILE A 316 19.77 -11.57 5.24
C ILE A 316 20.75 -12.16 4.22
N GLU A 317 21.77 -11.39 3.86
CA GLU A 317 23.04 -11.97 3.46
C GLU A 317 23.51 -12.79 4.65
N CYS A 318 23.13 -14.08 4.68
CA CYS A 318 23.80 -15.04 5.54
C CYS A 318 25.22 -15.16 5.00
N ASN A 319 26.12 -14.27 5.46
CA ASN A 319 27.52 -14.61 5.55
C ASN A 319 27.65 -15.66 6.67
N LEU A 320 27.27 -16.90 6.34
CA LEU A 320 27.67 -18.10 7.04
C LEU A 320 28.75 -18.79 6.22
#